data_AF-A0A950S6N2-F1
#
_entry.id   AF-A0A950S6N2-F1
#
_cell.length_a   1.000
_cell.length_b   1.000
_cell.length_c   1.000
_cell.angle_alpha   90.00
_cell.angle_beta   90.00
_cell.angle_gamma   90.00
#
_symmetry.space_group_name_H-M   'P 1'
#
loop_
_entity.id
_entity.type
_entity.pdbx_description
1 polymer ?
#
loop_
_entity_poly.entity_id
_entity_poly.type
_entity_poly.pdbx_seq_one_letter_code
_entity_poly.pdbx_strand_id
1 'polypeptide(L)'
;MTIQWIDVADSAVKVGLGAIAGGGFALVIEQIRQGREERRRRQELRWTLLVQPIILFVDDLMAAVGEIYWSHIDGKPPQLEEKLAFFRQRQGAVEARIAALQQPALSELWVPFTNKVIIVRMRISERERGEKDAYEEMREGFGLGGQILRLLFDLRPDHVRY
;
A
#
# COMPACT_ATOMS: atom_id res chain seq x y z
N MET A 1 17.71 -56.89 48.93
CA MET A 1 17.12 -56.60 47.61
C MET A 1 16.23 -55.36 47.75
N THR A 2 16.80 -54.16 47.57
CA THR A 2 16.11 -52.88 47.76
C THR A 2 16.71 -51.81 46.83
N ILE A 3 17.00 -52.17 45.57
CA ILE A 3 17.64 -51.28 44.58
C ILE A 3 16.90 -51.34 43.23
N GLN A 4 15.56 -51.31 43.24
CA GLN A 4 14.79 -51.25 41.98
C GLN A 4 13.68 -50.19 41.97
N TRP A 5 13.26 -49.68 43.13
CA TRP A 5 12.16 -48.68 43.20
C TRP A 5 12.63 -47.23 43.03
N ILE A 6 13.90 -46.92 43.32
CA ILE A 6 14.44 -45.55 43.28
C ILE A 6 14.73 -45.11 41.83
N ASP A 7 15.24 -46.01 40.98
CA ASP A 7 15.53 -45.69 39.56
C ASP A 7 14.28 -45.52 38.68
N VAL A 8 13.19 -46.22 39.01
CA VAL A 8 11.91 -46.12 38.27
C VAL A 8 11.21 -44.80 38.59
N ALA A 9 11.29 -44.34 39.85
CA ALA A 9 10.74 -43.04 40.25
C ALA A 9 11.55 -41.87 39.65
N ASP A 10 12.87 -41.95 39.63
CA ASP A 10 13.73 -40.89 39.07
C ASP A 10 13.60 -40.79 37.53
N SER A 11 13.41 -41.92 36.85
CA SER A 11 13.14 -41.97 35.40
C SER A 11 11.75 -41.45 35.04
N ALA A 12 10.71 -41.79 35.81
CA ALA A 12 9.35 -41.31 35.58
C ALA A 12 9.22 -39.79 35.81
N VAL A 13 9.93 -39.24 36.80
CA VAL A 13 9.97 -37.80 37.07
C VAL A 13 10.75 -37.04 35.99
N LYS A 14 11.87 -37.57 35.50
CA LYS A 14 12.63 -36.96 34.37
C LYS A 14 11.85 -37.00 33.05
N VAL A 15 11.15 -38.10 32.76
CA VAL A 15 10.30 -38.22 31.56
C VAL A 15 9.07 -37.31 31.67
N GLY A 16 8.46 -37.21 32.86
CA GLY A 16 7.34 -36.28 33.13
C GLY A 16 7.74 -34.80 33.04
N LEU A 17 8.90 -34.41 33.57
CA LEU A 17 9.45 -33.04 33.46
C LEU A 17 9.89 -32.70 32.03
N GLY A 18 10.45 -33.66 31.28
CA GLY A 18 10.80 -33.47 29.87
C GLY A 18 9.57 -33.28 28.97
N ALA A 19 8.47 -33.98 29.23
CA ALA A 19 7.20 -33.82 28.53
C ALA A 19 6.50 -32.48 28.86
N ILE A 20 6.59 -32.01 30.11
CA ILE A 20 6.07 -30.69 30.52
C ILE A 20 6.91 -29.55 29.92
N ALA A 21 8.24 -29.72 29.86
CA ALA A 21 9.13 -28.77 29.20
C ALA A 21 8.89 -28.71 27.68
N GLY A 22 8.72 -29.86 27.01
CA GLY A 22 8.38 -29.92 25.58
C GLY A 22 6.98 -29.40 25.24
N GLY A 23 5.98 -29.70 26.08
CA GLY A 23 4.60 -29.24 25.91
C GLY A 23 4.44 -27.73 26.10
N GLY A 24 5.10 -27.14 27.11
CA GLY A 24 5.12 -25.69 27.31
C GLY A 24 5.85 -24.94 26.18
N PHE A 25 6.96 -25.50 25.69
CA PHE A 25 7.74 -24.89 24.60
C PHE A 25 6.99 -24.95 23.25
N ALA A 26 6.27 -26.05 22.98
CA ALA A 26 5.42 -26.17 21.79
C ALA A 26 4.27 -25.16 21.80
N LEU A 27 3.59 -24.96 22.94
CA LEU A 27 2.53 -23.96 23.08
C LEU A 27 3.04 -22.52 22.93
N VAL A 28 4.24 -22.22 23.44
CA VAL A 28 4.87 -20.89 23.26
C VAL A 28 5.28 -20.67 21.81
N ILE A 29 5.85 -21.67 21.13
CA ILE A 29 6.18 -21.59 19.69
C ILE A 29 4.90 -21.41 18.87
N GLU A 30 3.83 -22.11 19.21
CA GLU A 30 2.55 -22.04 18.51
C GLU A 30 1.86 -20.69 18.75
N GLN A 31 1.91 -20.13 19.96
CA GLN A 31 1.45 -18.76 20.23
C GLN A 31 2.28 -17.70 19.50
N ILE A 32 3.60 -17.87 19.43
CA ILE A 32 4.49 -16.98 18.65
C ILE A 32 4.18 -17.11 17.16
N ARG A 33 3.91 -18.33 16.67
CA ARG A 33 3.56 -18.60 15.28
C ARG A 33 2.18 -18.03 14.93
N GLN A 34 1.16 -18.26 15.75
CA GLN A 34 -0.17 -17.66 15.61
C GLN A 34 -0.09 -16.13 15.67
N GLY A 35 0.68 -15.56 16.60
CA GLY A 35 0.90 -14.12 16.67
C GLY A 35 1.59 -13.55 15.43
N ARG A 36 2.53 -14.30 14.82
CA ARG A 36 3.16 -13.93 13.54
C ARG A 36 2.19 -14.05 12.37
N GLU A 37 1.40 -15.12 12.29
CA GLU A 37 0.38 -15.32 11.25
C GLU A 37 -0.72 -14.24 11.34
N GLU A 38 -1.18 -13.92 12.55
CA GLU A 38 -2.16 -12.87 12.81
C GLU A 38 -1.64 -11.49 12.39
N ARG A 39 -0.39 -11.17 12.73
CA ARG A 39 0.28 -9.93 12.30
C ARG A 39 0.43 -9.87 10.78
N ARG A 40 0.82 -10.98 10.14
CA ARG A 40 0.92 -11.09 8.68
C ARG A 40 -0.43 -10.86 8.02
N ARG A 41 -1.48 -11.55 8.46
CA ARG A 41 -2.85 -11.36 7.96
C ARG A 41 -3.33 -9.92 8.11
N ARG A 42 -3.06 -9.28 9.24
CA ARG A 42 -3.41 -7.86 9.43
C ARG A 42 -2.65 -6.94 8.48
N GLN A 43 -1.37 -7.21 8.22
CA GLN A 43 -0.58 -6.45 7.25
C GLN A 43 -1.07 -6.68 5.81
N GLU A 44 -1.38 -7.92 5.44
CA GLU A 44 -1.95 -8.28 4.14
C GLU A 44 -3.32 -7.64 3.92
N LEU A 45 -4.19 -7.65 4.93
CA LEU A 45 -5.49 -6.98 4.89
C LEU A 45 -5.33 -5.47 4.77
N ARG A 46 -4.43 -4.87 5.55
CA ARG A 46 -4.10 -3.44 5.46
C ARG A 46 -3.61 -3.09 4.05
N TRP A 47 -2.70 -3.88 3.50
CA TRP A 47 -2.18 -3.70 2.15
C TRP A 47 -3.29 -3.79 1.10
N THR A 48 -4.08 -4.86 1.12
CA THR A 48 -5.09 -5.15 0.10
C THR A 48 -6.26 -4.16 0.15
N LEU A 49 -6.71 -3.76 1.35
CA LEU A 49 -7.90 -2.92 1.52
C LEU A 49 -7.59 -1.42 1.47
N LEU A 50 -6.41 -1.01 1.95
CA LEU A 50 -6.06 0.41 2.04
C LEU A 50 -5.03 0.80 0.99
N VAL A 51 -3.94 0.05 0.84
CA VAL A 51 -2.80 0.49 0.00
C VAL A 51 -3.02 0.23 -1.49
N GLN A 52 -3.38 -1.00 -1.86
CA GLN A 52 -3.53 -1.40 -3.27
C GLN A 52 -4.54 -0.53 -4.05
N PRO A 53 -5.71 -0.15 -3.49
CA PRO A 53 -6.64 0.73 -4.19
C PRO A 53 -6.08 2.14 -4.43
N ILE A 54 -5.20 2.64 -3.53
CA ILE A 54 -4.53 3.94 -3.72
C ILE A 54 -3.54 3.84 -4.86
N ILE A 55 -2.74 2.76 -4.91
CA ILE A 55 -1.77 2.51 -5.99
C ILE A 55 -2.48 2.50 -7.35
N LEU A 56 -3.56 1.72 -7.48
CA LEU A 56 -4.32 1.63 -8.74
C LEU A 56 -4.89 2.99 -9.15
N PHE A 57 -5.40 3.77 -8.19
CA PHE A 57 -5.92 5.10 -8.50
C PHE A 57 -4.81 6.06 -8.96
N VAL A 58 -3.64 6.05 -8.32
CA VAL A 58 -2.51 6.90 -8.72
C VAL A 58 -2.04 6.55 -10.13
N ASP A 59 -1.97 5.25 -10.45
CA ASP A 59 -1.62 4.77 -11.78
C ASP A 59 -2.66 5.20 -12.84
N ASP A 60 -3.95 4.97 -12.57
CA ASP A 60 -5.06 5.41 -13.44
C ASP A 60 -4.99 6.94 -13.69
N LEU A 61 -4.72 7.72 -12.64
CA LEU A 61 -4.68 9.18 -12.72
C LEU A 61 -3.47 9.66 -13.54
N MET A 62 -2.29 9.06 -13.36
CA MET A 62 -1.10 9.36 -14.15
C MET A 62 -1.31 9.01 -15.62
N ALA A 63 -1.91 7.86 -15.91
CA ALA A 63 -2.25 7.46 -17.28
C ALA A 63 -3.20 8.47 -17.94
N ALA A 64 -4.24 8.91 -17.22
CA ALA A 64 -5.17 9.90 -17.73
C ALA A 64 -4.51 11.26 -18.02
N VAL A 65 -3.64 11.75 -17.12
CA VAL A 65 -2.89 13.00 -17.35
C VAL A 65 -2.02 12.89 -18.60
N GLY A 66 -1.30 11.77 -18.77
CA GLY A 66 -0.50 11.51 -19.95
C GLY A 66 -1.33 11.50 -21.23
N GLU A 67 -2.48 10.81 -21.21
CA GLU A 67 -3.38 10.75 -22.36
C GLU A 67 -3.96 12.12 -22.74
N ILE A 68 -4.33 12.93 -21.75
CA ILE A 68 -4.83 14.30 -21.97
C ILE A 68 -3.76 15.14 -22.69
N TYR A 69 -2.51 15.05 -22.23
CA TYR A 69 -1.40 15.77 -22.84
C TYR A 69 -1.11 15.30 -24.27
N TRP A 70 -0.97 13.99 -24.49
CA TRP A 70 -0.66 13.46 -25.82
C TRP A 70 -1.81 13.63 -26.82
N SER A 71 -3.06 13.51 -26.38
CA SER A 71 -4.23 13.76 -27.24
C SER A 71 -4.26 15.21 -27.72
N HIS A 72 -3.88 16.17 -26.86
CA HIS A 72 -3.77 17.57 -27.24
C HIS A 72 -2.70 17.79 -28.33
N ILE A 73 -1.51 17.21 -28.16
CA ILE A 73 -0.43 17.27 -29.15
C ILE A 73 -0.87 16.66 -30.49
N ASP A 74 -1.57 15.54 -30.43
CA ASP A 74 -2.10 14.83 -31.60
C ASP A 74 -3.30 15.55 -32.27
N GLY A 75 -3.79 16.65 -31.70
CA GLY A 75 -4.98 17.36 -32.17
C GLY A 75 -6.30 16.59 -32.00
N LYS A 76 -6.32 15.56 -31.14
CA LYS A 76 -7.49 14.74 -30.85
C LYS A 76 -8.24 15.30 -29.63
N PRO A 77 -9.58 15.44 -29.68
CA PRO A 77 -10.35 15.84 -28.51
C PRO A 77 -10.23 14.74 -27.44
N PRO A 78 -9.73 15.04 -26.24
CA PRO A 78 -9.60 14.02 -25.21
C PRO A 78 -11.00 13.64 -24.68
N GLN A 79 -11.25 12.37 -24.38
CA GLN A 79 -12.46 11.91 -23.70
C GLN A 79 -12.40 12.26 -22.20
N LEU A 80 -12.42 13.56 -21.91
CA LEU A 80 -12.02 14.15 -20.63
C LEU A 80 -13.12 14.15 -19.58
N GLU A 81 -14.37 14.40 -19.98
CA GLU A 81 -15.47 14.62 -19.04
C GLU A 81 -15.83 13.35 -18.28
N GLU A 82 -15.93 12.21 -18.98
CA GLU A 82 -16.21 10.91 -18.36
C GLU A 82 -15.07 10.49 -17.43
N LYS A 83 -13.81 10.67 -17.84
CA LYS A 83 -12.64 10.31 -17.03
C LYS A 83 -12.51 11.17 -15.77
N LEU A 84 -12.73 12.48 -15.86
CA LEU A 84 -12.69 13.37 -14.69
C LEU A 84 -13.84 13.10 -13.73
N ALA A 85 -15.04 12.81 -14.23
CA ALA A 85 -16.17 12.40 -13.40
C ALA A 85 -15.85 11.09 -12.66
N PHE A 86 -15.26 10.11 -13.35
CA PHE A 86 -14.79 8.86 -12.76
C PHE A 86 -13.76 9.08 -11.65
N PHE A 87 -12.77 9.96 -11.85
CA PHE A 87 -11.77 10.26 -10.82
C PHE A 87 -12.37 10.96 -9.62
N ARG A 88 -13.26 11.95 -9.81
CA ARG A 88 -13.93 12.65 -8.70
C ARG A 88 -14.74 11.70 -7.82
N GLN A 89 -15.45 10.73 -8.42
CA GLN A 89 -16.21 9.74 -7.67
C GLN A 89 -15.31 8.85 -6.80
N ARG A 90 -14.13 8.48 -7.30
CA ARG A 90 -13.18 7.62 -6.58
C ARG A 90 -12.27 8.38 -5.61
N GLN A 91 -12.06 9.68 -5.83
CA GLN A 91 -11.14 10.51 -5.06
C GLN A 91 -11.48 10.51 -3.56
N GLY A 92 -12.75 10.75 -3.19
CA GLY A 92 -13.15 10.76 -1.77
C GLY A 92 -12.93 9.41 -1.07
N ALA A 93 -13.11 8.30 -1.81
CA ALA A 93 -12.85 6.96 -1.30
C ALA A 93 -11.35 6.71 -1.08
N VAL A 94 -10.48 7.31 -1.91
CA VAL A 94 -9.02 7.23 -1.79
C VAL A 94 -8.52 8.13 -0.66
N GLU A 95 -9.06 9.34 -0.52
CA GLU A 95 -8.77 10.26 0.59
C GLU A 95 -9.09 9.62 1.94
N ALA A 96 -10.24 8.95 2.06
CA ALA A 96 -10.60 8.21 3.27
C ALA A 96 -9.60 7.09 3.59
N ARG A 97 -9.06 6.41 2.58
CA ARG A 97 -8.04 5.36 2.76
C ARG A 97 -6.69 5.94 3.16
N ILE A 98 -6.29 7.07 2.59
CA ILE A 98 -5.06 7.79 2.96
C ILE A 98 -5.15 8.25 4.42
N ALA A 99 -6.29 8.84 4.82
CA ALA A 99 -6.54 9.20 6.21
C ALA A 99 -6.49 7.97 7.14
N ALA A 100 -7.08 6.84 6.72
CA ALA A 100 -7.05 5.59 7.48
C ALA A 100 -5.65 4.96 7.59
N LEU A 101 -4.73 5.24 6.66
CA LEU A 101 -3.34 4.80 6.75
C LEU A 101 -2.55 5.54 7.83
N GLN A 102 -3.03 6.72 8.26
CA GLN A 102 -2.38 7.59 9.25
C GLN A 102 -0.91 7.90 8.89
N GLN A 103 -0.65 8.17 7.61
CA GLN A 103 0.67 8.50 7.09
C GLN A 103 0.73 9.98 6.69
N PRO A 104 1.31 10.88 7.53
CA PRO A 104 1.30 12.32 7.27
C PRO A 104 1.94 12.70 5.93
N ALA A 105 3.09 12.10 5.62
CA ALA A 105 3.80 12.34 4.36
C ALA A 105 2.95 12.00 3.11
N LEU A 106 2.10 10.97 3.20
CA LEU A 106 1.19 10.60 2.11
C LEU A 106 0.09 11.65 1.94
N SER A 107 -0.49 12.12 3.04
CA SER A 107 -1.52 13.17 3.04
C SER A 107 -1.00 14.50 2.50
N GLU A 108 0.23 14.88 2.86
CA GLU A 108 0.87 16.12 2.40
C GLU A 108 1.13 16.11 0.89
N LEU A 109 1.54 14.97 0.33
CA LEU A 109 1.78 14.83 -1.11
C LEU A 109 0.49 14.68 -1.93
N TRP A 110 -0.60 14.23 -1.31
CA TRP A 110 -1.85 13.93 -2.00
C TRP A 110 -2.48 15.17 -2.65
N VAL A 111 -2.61 16.26 -1.89
CA VAL A 111 -3.27 17.48 -2.36
C VAL A 111 -2.52 18.12 -3.54
N PRO A 112 -1.18 18.31 -3.48
CA PRO A 112 -0.41 18.76 -4.64
C PRO A 112 -0.58 17.86 -5.87
N PHE A 113 -0.57 16.54 -5.69
CA PHE A 113 -0.69 15.59 -6.79
C PHE A 113 -2.03 15.72 -7.53
N THR A 114 -3.15 15.74 -6.80
CA THR A 114 -4.48 15.89 -7.42
C THR A 114 -4.66 17.25 -8.09
N ASN A 115 -4.02 18.31 -7.56
CA ASN A 115 -4.07 19.64 -8.15
C ASN A 115 -3.35 19.71 -9.50
N LYS A 116 -2.23 18.97 -9.68
CA LYS A 116 -1.50 18.96 -10.96
C LYS A 116 -2.37 18.48 -12.11
N VAL A 117 -3.25 17.51 -11.89
CA VAL A 117 -4.20 17.03 -12.94
C VAL A 117 -5.13 18.16 -13.41
N ILE A 118 -5.64 18.96 -12.48
CA ILE A 118 -6.53 20.09 -12.79
C ILE A 118 -5.76 21.16 -13.57
N ILE A 119 -4.53 21.47 -13.15
CA ILE A 119 -3.69 22.49 -13.78
C ILE A 119 -3.30 22.06 -15.21
N VAL A 120 -2.87 20.82 -15.42
CA VAL A 120 -2.53 20.30 -16.76
C VAL A 120 -3.72 20.46 -17.71
N ARG A 121 -4.93 20.10 -17.26
CA ARG A 121 -6.16 20.29 -18.04
C ARG A 121 -6.39 21.77 -18.39
N MET A 122 -6.31 22.66 -17.41
CA MET A 122 -6.53 24.09 -17.63
C MET A 122 -5.54 24.65 -18.66
N ARG A 123 -4.25 24.34 -18.50
CA ARG A 123 -3.21 24.85 -19.39
C ARG A 123 -3.33 24.30 -20.83
N ILE A 124 -3.75 23.04 -20.99
CA ILE A 124 -4.03 22.44 -22.31
C ILE A 124 -5.21 23.13 -23.02
N SER A 125 -6.15 23.72 -22.28
CA SER A 125 -7.25 24.48 -22.89
C SER A 125 -6.84 25.89 -23.36
N GLU A 126 -5.69 26.40 -22.93
CA GLU A 126 -5.17 27.74 -23.22
C GLU A 126 -4.14 27.69 -24.37
N ARG A 127 -4.65 27.73 -25.62
CA ARG A 127 -3.92 27.49 -26.89
C ARG A 127 -2.62 28.29 -27.16
N GLU A 128 -2.38 29.44 -26.52
CA GLU A 128 -1.34 30.39 -26.99
C GLU A 128 -0.03 30.38 -26.17
N ARG A 129 0.01 29.74 -24.99
CA ARG A 129 1.23 29.62 -24.14
C ARG A 129 1.37 28.27 -23.43
N GLY A 130 0.39 27.36 -23.58
CA GLY A 130 0.14 26.29 -22.64
C GLY A 130 0.96 25.00 -22.77
N GLU A 131 1.62 24.72 -23.90
CA GLU A 131 2.20 23.37 -24.13
C GLU A 131 3.42 23.06 -23.25
N LYS A 132 4.41 23.97 -23.21
CA LYS A 132 5.62 23.79 -22.39
C LYS A 132 5.26 23.78 -20.90
N ASP A 133 4.35 24.66 -20.53
CA ASP A 133 3.85 24.79 -19.17
C ASP A 133 3.02 23.57 -18.74
N ALA A 134 2.15 23.05 -19.61
CA ALA A 134 1.39 21.83 -19.34
C ALA A 134 2.30 20.60 -19.24
N TYR A 135 3.37 20.57 -20.02
CA TYR A 135 4.39 19.52 -19.91
C TYR A 135 5.13 19.57 -18.57
N GLU A 136 5.53 20.76 -18.12
CA GLU A 136 6.19 20.93 -16.81
C GLU A 136 5.26 20.50 -15.67
N GLU A 137 3.98 20.92 -15.71
CA GLU A 137 2.96 20.53 -14.74
C GLU A 137 2.68 19.02 -14.75
N MET A 138 2.63 18.40 -15.94
CA MET A 138 2.51 16.95 -16.09
C MET A 138 3.72 16.26 -15.47
N ARG A 139 4.94 16.70 -15.79
CA ARG A 139 6.18 16.12 -15.28
C ARG A 139 6.22 16.20 -13.75
N GLU A 140 5.85 17.33 -13.17
CA GLU A 140 5.76 17.48 -11.71
C GLU A 140 4.70 16.58 -11.10
N GLY A 141 3.53 16.45 -11.74
CA GLY A 141 2.48 15.51 -11.35
C GLY A 141 2.97 14.05 -11.34
N PHE A 142 3.71 13.64 -12.36
CA PHE A 142 4.34 12.33 -12.43
C PHE A 142 5.40 12.14 -11.33
N GLY A 143 6.17 13.18 -11.02
CA GLY A 143 7.13 13.18 -9.92
C GLY A 143 6.47 12.98 -8.55
N LEU A 144 5.34 13.64 -8.31
CA LEU A 144 4.55 13.48 -7.08
C LEU A 144 3.91 12.09 -7.00
N GLY A 145 3.32 11.61 -8.11
CA GLY A 145 2.77 10.26 -8.21
C GLY A 145 3.82 9.19 -7.92
N GLY A 146 5.03 9.33 -8.46
CA GLY A 146 6.15 8.43 -8.16
C GLY A 146 6.57 8.43 -6.68
N GLN A 147 6.56 9.59 -6.02
CA GLN A 147 6.83 9.68 -4.57
C GLN A 147 5.74 9.00 -3.74
N ILE A 148 4.47 9.22 -4.10
CA ILE A 148 3.32 8.55 -3.47
C ILE A 148 3.46 7.03 -3.62
N LEU A 149 3.72 6.54 -4.84
CA LEU A 149 3.89 5.10 -5.09
C LEU A 149 5.05 4.52 -4.27
N ARG A 150 6.18 5.24 -4.17
CA ARG A 150 7.32 4.81 -3.35
C ARG A 150 6.93 4.66 -1.87
N LEU A 151 6.28 5.67 -1.29
CA LEU A 151 5.80 5.60 0.09
C LEU A 151 4.82 4.45 0.30
N LEU A 152 3.94 4.21 -0.67
CA LEU A 152 2.99 3.10 -0.61
C LEU A 152 3.72 1.76 -0.72
N PHE A 153 4.70 1.60 -1.61
CA PHE A 153 5.49 0.36 -1.73
C PHE A 153 6.32 0.05 -0.48
N ASP A 154 6.76 1.06 0.28
CA ASP A 154 7.43 0.85 1.56
C ASP A 154 6.50 0.24 2.63
N LEU A 155 5.18 0.32 2.43
CA LEU A 155 4.17 -0.35 3.28
C LEU A 155 3.92 -1.81 2.87
N ARG A 156 4.61 -2.32 1.84
CA ARG A 156 4.42 -3.68 1.33
C ARG A 156 4.92 -4.71 2.35
N PRO A 157 4.15 -5.79 2.59
CA PRO A 157 4.61 -6.87 3.45
C PRO A 157 5.92 -7.51 2.91
N ASP A 158 6.85 -7.85 3.81
CA ASP A 158 8.18 -8.35 3.47
C ASP A 158 8.18 -9.63 2.62
N HIS A 159 7.10 -10.42 2.66
CA HIS A 159 6.95 -11.66 1.91
C HIS A 159 6.48 -11.47 0.45
N VAL A 160 6.26 -10.22 0.02
CA VAL A 160 5.81 -9.85 -1.35
C VAL A 160 6.92 -9.10 -2.13
N ARG A 161 8.17 -9.15 -1.64
CA ARG A 161 9.35 -8.64 -2.37
C ARG A 161 9.84 -9.74 -3.32
N TYR A 162 9.70 -9.52 -4.63
CA TYR A 162 10.18 -10.40 -5.69
C TYR A 162 11.66 -10.16 -5.98
#